data_AF-A0A645JMP7-F1
#
_entry.id   AF-A0A645JMP7-F1
#
_cell.length_a   1.000
_cell.length_b   1.000
_cell.length_c   1.000
_cell.angle_alpha   90.00
_cell.angle_beta   90.00
_cell.angle_gamma   90.00
#
_symmetry.space_group_name_H-M   'P 1'
#
loop_
_entity.id
_entity.type
_entity.pdbx_description
1 polymer ?
#
loop_
_entity_poly.entity_id
_entity_poly.type
_entity_poly.pdbx_seq_one_letter_code
_entity_poly.pdbx_strand_id
1 'polypeptide(L)'
;MEAEEKGPARLILNRVNPALTKRGDMLTPDDVVELLAIQLIGIIPDDDNVVISTNRGQPVAFEPKSRSGQAFKNIALRLKGNEVPFLDIDQKDDLFSRLFKQNN
;
A
#
# COMPACT_ATOMS: atom_id res chain seq x y z
N MET A 1 -31.78 7.33 -7.59
CA MET A 1 -31.48 8.00 -8.87
C MET A 1 -30.01 8.44 -8.94
N GLU A 2 -29.50 9.49 -8.26
CA GLU A 2 -28.05 9.83 -8.35
C GLU A 2 -27.08 8.80 -7.71
N ALA A 3 -27.58 7.99 -6.76
CA ALA A 3 -26.79 6.95 -6.10
C ALA A 3 -26.69 5.64 -6.91
N GLU A 4 -27.48 5.47 -7.97
CA GLU A 4 -27.53 4.22 -8.77
C GLU A 4 -26.46 4.16 -9.87
N GLU A 5 -25.77 5.26 -10.17
CA GLU A 5 -24.73 5.30 -11.22
C GLU A 5 -23.30 5.11 -10.69
N LYS A 6 -23.10 5.14 -9.37
CA LYS A 6 -21.80 4.85 -8.78
C LYS A 6 -21.73 3.35 -8.56
N GLY A 7 -21.05 2.65 -9.48
CA GLY A 7 -20.70 1.24 -9.31
C GLY A 7 -20.06 0.95 -7.93
N PRO A 8 -19.90 -0.32 -7.56
CA PRO A 8 -19.54 -0.70 -6.20
C PRO A 8 -18.31 0.08 -5.71
N ALA A 9 -18.41 0.64 -4.51
CA ALA A 9 -17.32 1.41 -3.90
C ALA A 9 -16.06 0.52 -3.78
N ARG A 10 -14.89 1.13 -3.94
CA ARG A 10 -13.59 0.48 -3.77
C ARG A 10 -12.74 1.28 -2.79
N LEU A 11 -12.03 0.58 -1.91
CA LEU A 11 -11.30 1.14 -0.78
C LEU A 11 -9.79 1.12 -1.05
N ILE A 12 -9.13 2.23 -0.71
CA ILE A 12 -7.67 2.31 -0.57
C ILE A 12 -7.39 2.78 0.84
N LEU A 13 -6.60 2.01 1.58
CA LEU A 13 -6.08 2.43 2.88
C LEU A 13 -4.74 3.10 2.66
N ASN A 14 -4.65 4.37 3.05
CA ASN A 14 -3.45 5.17 2.87
C ASN A 14 -2.72 5.40 4.18
N ARG A 15 -1.40 5.58 4.10
CA ARG A 15 -0.50 5.83 5.24
C ARG A 15 -0.62 4.80 6.35
N VAL A 16 -0.78 3.53 5.98
CA VAL A 16 -0.81 2.44 6.97
C VAL A 16 0.58 2.33 7.57
N ASN A 17 0.65 2.45 8.90
CA ASN A 17 1.90 2.31 9.62
C ASN A 17 1.93 0.94 10.32
N PRO A 18 2.78 0.00 9.86
CA PRO A 18 2.84 -1.36 10.38
C PRO A 18 3.15 -1.45 11.88
N ALA A 19 3.93 -0.48 12.39
CA ALA A 19 4.26 -0.45 13.81
C ALA A 19 3.08 0.00 14.68
N LEU A 20 2.24 0.92 14.17
CA LEU A 20 1.02 1.36 14.84
C LEU A 20 -0.07 0.28 14.82
N THR A 21 -0.23 -0.43 13.69
CA THR A 21 -1.21 -1.52 13.59
C THR A 21 -0.85 -2.69 14.51
N LYS A 22 0.41 -3.11 14.55
CA LYS A 22 0.88 -4.23 15.40
C LYS A 22 0.69 -4.00 16.90
N ARG A 23 0.75 -2.76 17.36
CA ARG A 23 0.62 -2.42 18.77
C ARG A 23 -0.80 -2.01 19.17
N GLY A 24 -1.75 -2.04 18.23
CA GLY A 24 -3.17 -1.72 18.47
C GLY A 24 -3.51 -0.23 18.48
N ASP A 25 -2.57 0.64 18.15
CA ASP A 25 -2.79 2.10 18.10
C ASP A 25 -3.42 2.56 16.76
N MET A 26 -3.55 1.65 15.80
CA MET A 26 -4.18 1.87 14.49
C MET A 26 -4.94 0.60 14.08
N LEU A 27 -6.12 0.75 13.47
CA LEU A 27 -6.88 -0.38 12.93
C LEU A 27 -6.08 -1.12 11.85
N THR A 28 -6.18 -2.45 11.83
CA THR A 28 -5.58 -3.23 10.76
C THR A 28 -6.40 -3.10 9.47
N PRO A 29 -5.80 -3.36 8.28
CA PRO A 29 -6.56 -3.39 7.04
C PRO A 29 -7.78 -4.33 7.08
N ASP A 30 -7.65 -5.47 7.75
CA ASP A 30 -8.72 -6.46 7.85
C ASP A 30 -9.88 -5.93 8.71
N ASP A 31 -9.60 -5.28 9.84
CA ASP A 31 -10.64 -4.65 10.69
C ASP A 31 -11.45 -3.62 9.91
N VAL A 32 -10.78 -2.82 9.07
CA VAL A 32 -11.46 -1.79 8.26
C VAL A 32 -12.32 -2.41 7.16
N VAL A 33 -11.87 -3.50 6.55
CA VAL A 33 -12.65 -4.24 5.54
C VAL A 33 -13.88 -4.86 6.16
N GLU A 34 -13.75 -5.48 7.33
CA GLU A 34 -14.87 -6.05 8.07
C GLU A 34 -15.90 -4.98 8.45
N LEU A 35 -15.43 -3.83 8.96
CA LEU A 35 -16.30 -2.74 9.38
C LEU A 35 -17.05 -2.09 8.22
N LEU A 36 -16.38 -1.84 7.09
CA LEU A 36 -16.95 -1.08 5.98
C LEU A 36 -17.68 -1.96 4.96
N ALA A 37 -17.37 -3.25 4.89
CA ALA A 37 -17.85 -4.16 3.85
C ALA A 37 -17.59 -3.64 2.42
N ILE A 38 -16.47 -2.93 2.21
CA ILE A 38 -16.06 -2.37 0.92
C ILE A 38 -14.87 -3.16 0.38
N GLN A 39 -14.86 -3.40 -0.94
CA GLN A 39 -13.75 -4.07 -1.60
C GLN A 39 -12.44 -3.27 -1.48
N LEU A 40 -11.47 -3.82 -0.74
CA LEU A 40 -10.13 -3.28 -0.66
C LEU A 40 -9.35 -3.54 -1.95
N ILE A 41 -8.81 -2.49 -2.55
CA ILE A 41 -7.98 -2.57 -3.76
C ILE A 41 -6.54 -2.09 -3.55
N GLY A 42 -6.24 -1.48 -2.40
CA GLY A 42 -4.94 -0.90 -2.13
C GLY A 42 -4.65 -0.69 -0.65
N ILE A 43 -3.41 -0.98 -0.27
CA ILE A 43 -2.83 -0.58 1.01
C ILE A 43 -1.54 0.16 0.65
N ILE A 44 -1.45 1.43 1.03
CA ILE A 44 -0.28 2.27 0.82
C ILE A 44 0.38 2.48 2.20
N PRO A 45 1.62 2.02 2.39
CA PRO A 45 2.32 2.20 3.65
C PRO A 45 2.68 3.68 3.86
N ASP A 46 2.91 4.07 5.11
CA ASP A 46 3.59 5.32 5.43
C ASP A 46 5.02 5.28 4.86
N ASP A 47 5.41 6.26 4.06
CA ASP A 47 6.65 6.27 3.27
C ASP A 47 7.12 7.71 3.03
N ASP A 48 8.31 8.06 3.53
CA ASP A 48 8.92 9.38 3.37
C ASP A 48 9.16 9.75 1.89
N ASN A 49 9.30 8.75 1.01
CA ASN A 49 9.46 9.01 -0.43
C ASN A 49 8.24 9.73 -1.01
N VAL A 50 7.05 9.61 -0.42
CA VAL A 50 5.86 10.36 -0.84
C VAL A 50 6.08 11.87 -0.64
N VAL A 51 6.61 12.28 0.50
CA VAL A 51 6.91 13.69 0.80
C VAL A 51 8.06 14.19 -0.09
N ILE A 52 9.13 13.42 -0.20
CA ILE A 52 10.30 13.78 -1.02
C ILE A 52 9.92 13.97 -2.49
N SER A 53 9.15 13.03 -3.06
CA SER A 53 8.73 13.08 -4.46
C SER A 53 7.76 14.23 -4.73
N THR A 54 6.83 14.51 -3.80
CA THR A 54 5.95 15.68 -3.86
C THR A 54 6.75 16.98 -3.92
N ASN A 55 7.76 17.14 -3.07
CA ASN A 55 8.62 18.33 -3.07
C ASN A 55 9.48 18.46 -4.35
N ARG A 56 9.80 17.35 -5.01
CA ARG A 56 10.51 17.33 -6.30
C ARG A 56 9.58 17.54 -7.51
N GLY A 57 8.27 17.60 -7.31
CA GLY A 57 7.29 17.67 -8.40
C GLY A 57 7.25 16.40 -9.26
N GLN A 58 7.64 15.25 -8.71
CA GLN A 58 7.65 13.96 -9.42
C GLN A 58 6.73 12.97 -8.71
N PRO A 59 5.93 12.15 -9.42
CA PRO A 59 5.11 11.12 -8.77
C PRO A 59 5.95 10.05 -8.07
N VAL A 60 5.59 9.70 -6.83
CA VAL A 60 6.26 8.61 -6.07
C VAL A 60 6.24 7.27 -6.80
N ALA A 61 5.27 7.05 -7.70
CA ALA A 61 5.18 5.86 -8.54
C ALA A 61 6.41 5.66 -9.45
N PHE A 62 7.16 6.73 -9.74
CA PHE A 62 8.38 6.64 -10.53
C PHE A 62 9.60 6.26 -9.69
N GLU A 63 9.52 6.29 -8.36
CA GLU A 63 10.65 5.91 -7.52
C GLU A 63 10.79 4.39 -7.38
N PRO A 64 11.86 3.77 -7.94
CA PRO A 64 11.95 2.31 -8.03
C PRO A 64 12.03 1.61 -6.66
N LYS A 65 12.53 2.32 -5.65
CA LYS A 65 12.72 1.80 -4.29
C LYS A 65 11.59 2.15 -3.33
N SER A 66 10.60 2.93 -3.78
CA SER A 66 9.48 3.32 -2.92
C SER A 66 8.46 2.18 -2.83
N ARG A 67 8.16 1.76 -1.59
CA ARG A 67 7.10 0.79 -1.31
C ARG A 67 5.74 1.38 -1.67
N SER A 68 5.53 2.66 -1.41
CA SER A 68 4.31 3.36 -1.83
C SER A 68 4.20 3.48 -3.35
N GLY A 69 5.33 3.69 -4.04
CA GLY A 69 5.37 3.63 -5.50
C GLY A 69 4.93 2.28 -6.06
N GLN A 70 5.41 1.18 -5.47
CA GLN A 70 4.95 -0.17 -5.83
C GLN A 70 3.47 -0.39 -5.47
N ALA A 71 3.00 0.13 -4.34
CA ALA A 71 1.60 0.03 -3.92
C ALA A 71 0.67 0.67 -4.94
N PHE A 72 0.99 1.89 -5.40
CA PHE A 72 0.24 2.59 -6.45
C PHE A 72 0.22 1.81 -7.77
N LYS A 73 1.32 1.17 -8.17
CA LYS A 73 1.36 0.31 -9.37
C LYS A 73 0.44 -0.90 -9.23
N ASN A 74 0.45 -1.57 -8.08
CA ASN A 74 -0.42 -2.71 -7.83
C ASN A 74 -1.90 -2.30 -7.84
N ILE A 75 -2.23 -1.13 -7.27
CA ILE A 75 -3.59 -0.55 -7.33
C ILE A 75 -3.98 -0.32 -8.78
N ALA A 76 -3.12 0.30 -9.60
CA ALA A 76 -3.40 0.54 -11.01
C ALA A 76 -3.63 -0.77 -11.81
N LEU A 77 -2.91 -1.84 -11.49
CA LEU A 77 -3.11 -3.16 -12.09
C LEU A 77 -4.46 -3.77 -11.68
N ARG A 78 -4.86 -3.66 -10.40
CA ARG A 78 -6.19 -4.10 -9.93
C ARG A 78 -7.32 -3.29 -10.56
N LEU A 79 -7.14 -1.98 -10.74
CA LEU A 79 -8.09 -1.13 -11.46
C LEU A 79 -8.28 -1.58 -12.92
N LYS A 80 -7.25 -2.20 -13.52
CA LYS A 80 -7.30 -2.81 -14.85
C LYS A 80 -7.81 -4.26 -14.86
N GLY A 81 -8.27 -4.80 -13.72
CA GLY A 81 -8.81 -6.14 -13.59
C GLY A 81 -7.78 -7.25 -13.35
N ASN A 82 -6.52 -6.91 -13.05
CA ASN A 82 -5.50 -7.91 -12.74
C ASN A 82 -5.57 -8.29 -11.26
N GLU A 83 -5.45 -9.59 -10.97
CA GLU A 83 -5.24 -10.07 -9.61
C GLU A 83 -3.76 -9.95 -9.25
N VAL A 84 -3.46 -9.10 -8.27
CA VAL A 84 -2.10 -8.87 -7.79
C VAL A 84 -2.09 -9.07 -6.28
N PRO A 85 -1.11 -9.78 -5.69
CA PRO A 85 -0.97 -9.88 -4.25
C PRO A 85 -0.80 -8.50 -3.59
N PHE A 86 -1.31 -8.34 -2.37
CA PHE A 86 -1.02 -7.14 -1.59
C PHE A 86 0.46 -7.12 -1.20
N LEU A 87 1.01 -5.92 -1.07
CA LEU A 87 2.34 -5.77 -0.53
C LEU A 87 2.31 -6.21 0.92
N ASP A 88 3.27 -7.04 1.29
CA ASP A 88 3.59 -7.25 2.69
C ASP A 88 4.13 -5.93 3.23
N ILE A 89 3.33 -5.24 4.05
CA ILE A 89 3.69 -3.97 4.68
C ILE A 89 4.62 -4.16 5.89
N ASP A 90 4.72 -5.39 6.41
CA ASP A 90 5.50 -5.75 7.58
C ASP A 90 6.96 -6.08 7.28
N GLN A 91 7.28 -6.43 6.03
CA GLN A 91 8.66 -6.64 5.60
C GLN A 91 9.47 -5.35 5.75
N LYS A 92 10.32 -5.30 6.78
CA LYS A 92 11.46 -4.40 6.83
C LYS A 92 12.41 -4.81 5.73
N ASP A 93 12.94 -3.82 5.01
CA ASP A 93 13.88 -4.03 3.91
C ASP A 93 14.92 -5.09 4.28
N ASP A 94 15.16 -5.96 3.31
CA ASP A 94 16.01 -7.14 3.22
C ASP A 94 17.51 -6.90 3.52
N LEU A 95 17.84 -6.02 4.47
CA LEU A 95 19.19 -5.71 4.90
C LEU A 95 19.89 -6.95 5.49
N PHE A 96 19.14 -7.82 6.16
CA PHE A 96 19.67 -9.08 6.68
C PHE A 96 19.94 -10.11 5.57
N SER A 97 19.07 -10.26 4.57
CA SER A 97 19.27 -11.26 3.51
C SER A 97 20.42 -10.90 2.55
N ARG A 98 20.78 -9.62 2.42
CA ARG A 98 21.97 -9.18 1.67
C ARG A 98 23.29 -9.53 2.36
N LEU A 99 23.33 -9.56 3.70
CA LEU A 99 24.50 -9.97 4.47
C LEU A 99 24.77 -11.48 4.39
N PHE A 100 23.72 -12.31 4.34
CA PHE A 100 23.86 -13.77 4.25
C PHE A 100 24.16 -14.29 2.84
N LYS A 101 24.07 -13.45 1.80
CA LYS A 101 24.34 -13.85 0.41
C LYS A 101 25.80 -13.66 -0.02
N GLN A 102 26.66 -13.06 0.81
CA GLN A 102 28.07 -12.81 0.50
C GLN A 102 29.04 -13.88 1.05
N ASN A 103 28.53 -14.93 1.70
CA ASN A 103 29.35 -15.99 2.31
C ASN A 103 29.12 -17.41 1.74
N ASN A 104 28.60 -17.55 0.51
CA ASN A 104 28.55 -18.82 -0.23
C ASN A 104 28.98 -18.63 -1.68
#